data_AF-A0AAV0PSJ0-F1
#
_entry.id   AF-A0AAV0PSJ0-F1
#
_cell.length_a   1.000
_cell.length_b   1.000
_cell.length_c   1.000
_cell.angle_alpha   90.00
_cell.angle_beta   90.00
_cell.angle_gamma   90.00
#
_symmetry.space_group_name_H-M   'P 1'
#
loop_
_entity.id
_entity.type
_entity.pdbx_description
1 polymer ?
#
loop_
_entity_poly.entity_id
_entity_poly.type
_entity_poly.pdbx_seq_one_letter_code
_entity_poly.pdbx_strand_id
1 'polypeptide(L)'
;MATVAGLPKYVVLKNKSVGKYLHFLWNDEFGDFYKDLGCKRDVDEVSPFIQLEVVPSAADPSLIHLRCSYNNKFLQLTTKYGVSCISATADAADEDKARATSTLFQPLFPAGEPDTVGFMHVQTQCHLRYFYNDGYGDINYVACVYAHEGDGFDRYEFAAWESYADKMRKKKDEEIQKDGESLSADAMVADLRKDIAEQNAQLEAAYKEIATLKAAAGGE
;
A
#
# COMPACT_ATOMS: atom_id res chain seq x y z
N MET A 1 3.85 -11.39 6.77
CA MET A 1 3.84 -10.18 7.62
C MET A 1 2.90 -10.43 8.79
N ALA A 2 3.21 -9.94 9.99
CA ALA A 2 2.28 -10.07 11.12
C ALA A 2 1.05 -9.18 10.87
N THR A 3 -0.15 -9.74 11.05
CA THR A 3 -1.41 -9.02 10.96
C THR A 3 -2.03 -8.83 12.34
N VAL A 4 -2.75 -7.72 12.51
CA VAL A 4 -3.47 -7.34 13.72
C VAL A 4 -4.90 -6.99 13.32
N ALA A 5 -5.87 -7.76 13.80
CA ALA A 5 -7.29 -7.61 13.43
C ALA A 5 -7.54 -7.50 11.91
N GLY A 6 -6.81 -8.29 11.11
CA GLY A 6 -6.94 -8.28 9.64
C GLY A 6 -6.11 -7.21 8.91
N LEU A 7 -5.40 -6.33 9.61
CA LEU A 7 -4.54 -5.29 9.04
C LEU A 7 -3.04 -5.59 9.20
N PRO A 8 -2.16 -5.10 8.31
CA PRO A 8 -0.72 -5.11 8.55
C PRO A 8 -0.34 -4.34 9.82
N LYS A 9 0.70 -4.79 10.54
CA LYS A 9 1.21 -4.06 11.72
C LYS A 9 1.56 -2.60 11.41
N TYR A 10 2.22 -2.35 10.28
CA TYR A 10 2.46 -0.99 9.78
C TYR A 10 1.69 -0.83 8.48
N VAL A 11 0.79 0.15 8.44
CA VAL A 11 -0.21 0.28 7.39
C VAL A 11 -0.20 1.69 6.81
N VAL A 12 -0.51 1.78 5.52
CA VAL A 12 -0.93 3.01 4.84
C VAL A 12 -2.41 2.91 4.49
N LEU A 13 -3.12 4.03 4.55
CA LEU A 13 -4.55 4.08 4.27
C LEU A 13 -4.81 5.11 3.18
N LYS A 14 -5.25 4.67 2.00
CA LYS A 14 -5.63 5.53 0.88
C LYS A 14 -7.15 5.64 0.82
N ASN A 15 -7.68 6.83 1.00
CA ASN A 15 -9.12 7.04 0.93
C ASN A 15 -9.61 6.82 -0.51
N LYS A 16 -10.58 5.92 -0.72
CA LYS A 16 -11.04 5.53 -2.06
C LYS A 16 -11.79 6.65 -2.77
N SER A 17 -12.50 7.50 -2.04
CA SER A 17 -13.30 8.60 -2.61
C SER A 17 -12.42 9.77 -3.08
N VAL A 18 -11.40 10.12 -2.29
CA VAL A 18 -10.51 11.26 -2.56
C VAL A 18 -9.26 10.84 -3.36
N GLY A 19 -8.87 9.57 -3.29
CA GLY A 19 -7.68 9.04 -3.95
C GLY A 19 -6.36 9.45 -3.28
N LYS A 20 -6.40 9.99 -2.05
CA LYS A 20 -5.24 10.47 -1.29
C LYS A 20 -5.00 9.64 -0.03
N TYR A 21 -3.75 9.57 0.41
CA TYR A 21 -3.38 8.92 1.66
C TYR A 21 -3.81 9.74 2.88
N LEU A 22 -4.28 9.04 3.92
CA LEU A 22 -4.40 9.59 5.25
C LEU A 22 -3.00 9.84 5.81
N HIS A 23 -2.71 11.08 6.16
CA HIS A 23 -1.40 11.48 6.66
C HIS A 23 -1.51 12.36 7.91
N PHE A 24 -0.47 12.30 8.72
CA PHE A 24 -0.25 13.22 9.84
C PHE A 24 -0.01 14.65 9.32
N LEU A 25 -0.61 15.63 10.00
CA LEU A 25 -0.45 17.05 9.72
C LEU A 25 0.69 17.60 10.61
N TRP A 26 1.94 17.52 10.12
CA TRP A 26 3.15 17.55 10.98
C TRP A 26 3.74 18.93 11.27
N ASN A 27 3.23 20.00 10.68
CA ASN A 27 3.75 21.36 10.87
C ASN A 27 2.63 22.41 10.93
N ASP A 28 3.05 23.65 11.15
CA ASP A 28 2.23 24.85 11.27
C ASP A 28 1.54 25.27 9.97
N GLU A 29 1.96 24.75 8.82
CA GLU A 29 1.28 24.97 7.53
C GLU A 29 -0.19 24.51 7.54
N PHE A 30 -0.55 23.62 8.47
CA PHE A 30 -1.92 23.14 8.66
C PHE A 30 -2.72 23.94 9.70
N GLY A 31 -2.17 25.04 10.22
CA GLY A 31 -2.83 25.91 11.18
C GLY A 31 -3.33 25.15 12.41
N ASP A 32 -4.61 25.34 12.73
CA ASP A 32 -5.24 24.69 13.89
C ASP A 32 -5.33 23.17 13.78
N PHE A 33 -5.14 22.60 12.60
CA PHE A 33 -5.17 21.16 12.35
C PHE A 33 -3.79 20.52 12.49
N TYR A 34 -2.77 21.28 12.92
CA TYR A 34 -1.50 20.71 13.34
C TYR A 34 -1.73 19.58 14.36
N LYS A 35 -1.06 18.44 14.12
CA LYS A 35 -1.17 17.16 14.82
C LYS A 35 -2.43 16.32 14.53
N ASP A 36 -3.32 16.78 13.66
CA ASP A 36 -4.44 15.97 13.20
C ASP A 36 -4.02 15.00 12.10
N LEU A 37 -4.97 14.14 11.71
CA LEU A 37 -4.86 13.28 10.56
C LEU A 37 -5.76 13.85 9.44
N GLY A 38 -5.35 13.72 8.19
CA GLY A 38 -6.16 14.16 7.06
C GLY A 38 -5.64 13.72 5.70
N CYS A 39 -6.39 14.04 4.66
CA CYS A 39 -6.08 13.79 3.24
C CYS A 39 -5.87 15.13 2.50
N LYS A 40 -5.15 16.07 3.11
CA LYS A 40 -5.05 17.45 2.62
C LYS A 40 -4.20 17.61 1.37
N ARG A 41 -3.17 16.78 1.20
CA ARG A 41 -2.28 16.81 0.03
C ARG A 41 -2.00 15.41 -0.50
N ASP A 42 -1.43 15.37 -1.69
CA ASP A 42 -0.86 14.14 -2.22
C ASP A 42 0.49 13.88 -1.54
N VAL A 43 0.70 12.65 -1.09
CA VAL A 43 1.88 12.25 -0.31
C VAL A 43 2.38 10.93 -0.88
N ASP A 44 3.70 10.84 -1.09
CA ASP A 44 4.32 9.60 -1.56
C ASP A 44 4.06 8.44 -0.60
N GLU A 45 3.84 7.26 -1.17
CA GLU A 45 3.62 5.99 -0.47
C GLU A 45 4.77 5.51 0.43
N VAL A 46 5.97 6.10 0.32
CA VAL A 46 7.11 5.86 1.23
C VAL A 46 7.23 6.90 2.34
N SER A 47 6.36 7.92 2.35
CA SER A 47 6.44 9.02 3.30
C SER A 47 6.26 8.50 4.74
N PRO A 48 7.07 9.00 5.70
CA PRO A 48 6.90 8.63 7.11
C PRO A 48 5.60 9.20 7.70
N PHE A 49 4.99 10.22 7.08
CA PHE A 49 3.79 10.87 7.60
C PHE A 49 2.50 10.08 7.37
N ILE A 50 2.51 9.09 6.46
CA ILE A 50 1.35 8.24 6.17
C ILE A 50 1.41 6.89 6.92
N GLN A 51 2.52 6.62 7.61
CA GLN A 51 2.73 5.35 8.30
C GLN A 51 1.99 5.32 9.64
N LEU A 52 1.01 4.43 9.74
CA LEU A 52 0.32 4.12 10.99
C LEU A 52 0.75 2.76 11.49
N GLU A 53 0.97 2.64 12.79
CA GLU A 53 1.10 1.35 13.46
C GLU A 53 -0.26 0.92 14.01
N VAL A 54 -0.65 -0.30 13.65
CA VAL A 54 -1.82 -0.99 14.19
C VAL A 54 -1.37 -1.72 15.44
N VAL A 55 -1.89 -1.29 16.59
CA VAL A 55 -1.60 -1.87 17.90
C VAL A 55 -2.85 -2.65 18.35
N PRO A 56 -2.76 -3.94 18.69
CA PRO A 56 -3.91 -4.69 19.17
C PRO A 56 -4.40 -4.13 20.51
N SER A 57 -5.72 -4.13 20.72
CA SER A 57 -6.26 -3.99 22.08
C SER A 57 -5.83 -5.19 22.92
N ALA A 58 -5.46 -4.92 24.17
CA ALA A 58 -5.14 -5.93 25.16
C ALA A 58 -6.39 -6.64 25.69
N ALA A 59 -7.55 -5.96 25.65
CA ALA A 59 -8.80 -6.46 26.19
C ALA A 59 -9.67 -7.18 25.15
N ASP A 60 -9.61 -6.77 23.89
CA ASP A 60 -10.49 -7.25 22.83
C ASP A 60 -9.73 -7.37 21.50
N PRO A 61 -9.37 -8.59 21.05
CA PRO A 61 -8.52 -8.77 19.86
C PRO A 61 -9.20 -8.36 18.54
N SER A 62 -10.51 -8.05 18.57
CA SER A 62 -11.22 -7.47 17.42
C SER A 62 -11.05 -5.95 17.31
N LEU A 63 -10.56 -5.31 18.36
CA LEU A 63 -10.34 -3.87 18.43
C LEU A 63 -8.85 -3.55 18.33
N ILE A 64 -8.58 -2.33 17.87
CA ILE A 64 -7.22 -1.83 17.69
C ILE A 64 -7.08 -0.41 18.24
N HIS A 65 -5.84 -0.03 18.46
CA HIS A 65 -5.42 1.35 18.48
C HIS A 65 -4.64 1.64 17.21
N LEU A 66 -4.73 2.88 16.75
CA LEU A 66 -3.88 3.39 15.69
C LEU A 66 -2.86 4.33 16.32
N ARG A 67 -1.60 4.17 15.96
CA ARG A 67 -0.50 5.03 16.41
C ARG A 67 0.18 5.67 15.20
N CYS A 68 0.34 6.98 15.23
CA CYS A 68 1.13 7.67 14.23
C CYS A 68 2.61 7.32 14.43
N SER A 69 3.25 6.73 13.43
CA SER A 69 4.64 6.27 13.54
C SER A 69 5.62 7.44 13.60
N TYR A 70 5.26 8.60 13.02
CA TYR A 70 6.12 9.79 12.99
C TYR A 70 6.34 10.41 14.38
N ASN A 71 5.27 10.60 15.16
CA ASN A 71 5.36 11.25 16.48
C ASN A 71 5.18 10.27 17.66
N ASN A 72 4.97 8.98 17.37
CA ASN A 72 4.75 7.92 18.34
C ASN A 72 3.56 8.17 19.30
N LYS A 73 2.52 8.86 18.83
CA LYS A 73 1.29 9.14 19.59
C LYS A 73 0.12 8.33 19.06
N PHE A 74 -0.72 7.88 19.97
CA PHE A 74 -1.98 7.23 19.64
C PHE A 74 -2.98 8.25 19.08
N LEU A 75 -3.81 7.77 18.16
CA LEU A 75 -4.91 8.53 17.60
C LEU A 75 -6.04 8.59 18.63
N GLN A 76 -6.48 9.80 18.97
CA GLN A 76 -7.58 10.08 19.87
C GLN A 76 -8.50 11.15 19.26
N LEU A 77 -9.70 11.30 19.83
CA LEU A 77 -10.57 12.40 19.47
C LEU A 77 -10.07 13.72 20.08
N THR A 78 -10.11 14.79 19.29
CA THR A 78 -10.06 16.16 19.80
C THR A 78 -11.21 16.96 19.20
N THR A 79 -11.81 17.84 20.00
CA THR A 79 -12.91 18.69 19.51
C THR A 79 -12.35 20.03 19.07
N LYS A 80 -12.56 20.37 17.80
CA LYS A 80 -12.22 21.67 17.19
C LYS A 80 -13.43 22.19 16.44
N TYR A 81 -13.81 23.44 16.70
CA TYR A 81 -14.97 24.06 16.05
C TYR A 81 -16.29 23.25 16.17
N GLY A 82 -16.47 22.51 17.28
CA GLY A 82 -17.62 21.63 17.48
C GLY A 82 -17.57 20.30 16.73
N VAL A 83 -16.49 20.01 16.02
CA VAL A 83 -16.27 18.77 15.27
C VAL A 83 -15.23 17.91 15.99
N SER A 84 -15.52 16.62 16.14
CA SER A 84 -14.59 15.65 16.73
C SER A 84 -13.62 15.15 15.66
N CYS A 85 -12.42 15.72 15.64
CA CYS A 85 -11.32 15.37 14.74
C CYS A 85 -10.47 14.23 15.32
N ILE A 86 -9.77 13.50 14.46
CA ILE A 86 -8.75 12.53 14.85
C ILE A 86 -7.40 13.21 14.93
N SER A 87 -6.78 13.13 16.10
CA SER A 87 -5.45 13.70 16.36
C SER A 87 -4.49 12.67 16.90
N ALA A 88 -3.24 12.70 16.45
CA ALA A 88 -2.17 11.88 17.00
C ALA A 88 -1.53 12.61 18.18
N THR A 89 -2.21 12.60 19.33
CA THR A 89 -1.81 13.37 20.52
C THR A 89 -1.77 12.55 21.82
N ALA A 90 -2.35 11.35 21.86
CA ALA A 90 -2.34 10.50 23.05
C ALA A 90 -0.97 9.89 23.32
N ASP A 91 -0.47 9.99 24.55
CA ASP A 91 0.79 9.39 24.98
C ASP A 91 0.72 7.87 25.18
N ALA A 92 -0.47 7.36 25.49
CA ALA A 92 -0.72 5.96 25.79
C ALA A 92 -2.04 5.49 25.19
N ALA A 93 -2.15 4.17 24.97
CA ALA A 93 -3.40 3.54 24.60
C ALA A 93 -4.41 3.64 25.75
N ASP A 94 -5.66 3.91 25.38
CA ASP A 94 -6.80 4.01 26.27
C ASP A 94 -7.90 3.03 25.84
N GLU A 95 -8.08 2.00 26.67
CA GLU A 95 -8.96 0.84 26.46
C GLU A 95 -10.37 1.03 27.04
N ASP A 96 -10.61 2.13 27.78
CA ASP A 96 -11.91 2.40 28.35
C ASP A 96 -12.89 2.82 27.24
N LYS A 97 -13.86 1.94 26.95
CA LYS A 97 -14.87 2.14 25.89
C LYS A 97 -15.84 3.28 26.22
N ALA A 98 -15.94 3.74 27.47
CA ALA A 98 -16.84 4.82 27.89
C ALA A 98 -16.14 6.18 27.98
N ARG A 99 -14.80 6.22 28.05
CA ARG A 99 -14.05 7.45 28.28
C ARG A 99 -13.86 8.24 26.99
N ALA A 100 -14.09 9.55 27.02
CA ALA A 100 -13.95 10.42 25.85
C ALA A 100 -12.54 10.43 25.23
N THR A 101 -11.52 10.04 26.00
CA THR A 101 -10.13 9.89 25.56
C THR A 101 -9.81 8.50 25.00
N SER A 102 -10.82 7.62 24.86
CA SER A 102 -10.64 6.30 24.27
C SER A 102 -9.91 6.41 22.94
N THR A 103 -9.00 5.47 22.71
CA THR A 103 -8.20 5.41 21.47
C THR A 103 -8.58 4.18 20.64
N LEU A 104 -9.68 3.53 21.00
CA LEU A 104 -10.13 2.29 20.40
C LEU A 104 -10.88 2.54 19.10
N PHE A 105 -10.49 1.78 18.09
CA PHE A 105 -11.17 1.70 16.81
C PHE A 105 -11.55 0.25 16.53
N GLN A 106 -12.72 0.06 15.94
CA GLN A 106 -13.13 -1.19 15.34
C GLN A 106 -12.88 -1.11 13.83
N PRO A 107 -12.02 -1.98 13.26
CA PRO A 107 -11.89 -2.10 11.82
C PRO A 107 -13.14 -2.77 11.24
N LEU A 108 -13.63 -2.27 10.12
CA LEU A 108 -14.81 -2.73 9.40
C LEU A 108 -14.39 -3.13 7.98
N PHE A 109 -14.53 -4.41 7.65
CA PHE A 109 -14.16 -4.95 6.33
C PHE A 109 -15.42 -5.16 5.48
N PRO A 110 -15.66 -4.35 4.42
CA PRO A 110 -16.82 -4.52 3.56
C PRO A 110 -16.77 -5.86 2.81
N ALA A 111 -17.91 -6.55 2.74
CA ALA A 111 -18.01 -7.79 1.98
C ALA A 111 -17.76 -7.56 0.49
N GLY A 112 -16.90 -8.38 -0.11
CA GLY A 112 -16.59 -8.29 -1.55
C GLY A 112 -15.58 -7.20 -1.93
N GLU A 113 -15.01 -6.47 -0.97
CA GLU A 113 -13.97 -5.48 -1.21
C GLU A 113 -12.68 -5.90 -0.49
N PRO A 114 -11.83 -6.74 -1.12
CA PRO A 114 -10.53 -7.08 -0.55
C PRO A 114 -9.70 -5.81 -0.34
N ASP A 115 -8.80 -5.87 0.64
CA ASP A 115 -7.87 -4.80 0.98
C ASP A 115 -8.53 -3.44 1.26
N THR A 116 -9.81 -3.47 1.64
CA THR A 116 -10.61 -2.29 1.98
C THR A 116 -11.02 -2.34 3.46
N VAL A 117 -10.88 -1.23 4.15
CA VAL A 117 -11.24 -1.09 5.57
C VAL A 117 -11.93 0.25 5.82
N GLY A 118 -12.88 0.25 6.75
CA GLY A 118 -13.35 1.45 7.45
C GLY A 118 -13.06 1.35 8.93
N PHE A 119 -13.23 2.44 9.66
CA PHE A 119 -13.02 2.45 11.10
C PHE A 119 -14.22 3.06 11.80
N MET A 120 -14.64 2.43 12.89
CA MET A 120 -15.60 3.01 13.83
C MET A 120 -14.87 3.31 15.14
N HIS A 121 -14.98 4.55 15.62
CA HIS A 121 -14.46 4.91 16.92
C HIS A 121 -15.36 4.33 18.01
N VAL A 122 -14.78 3.55 18.92
CA VAL A 122 -15.56 2.68 19.82
C VAL A 122 -16.37 3.48 20.83
N GLN A 123 -15.83 4.56 21.41
CA GLN A 123 -16.60 5.29 22.41
C GLN A 123 -17.77 6.09 21.81
N THR A 124 -17.62 6.65 20.60
CA THR A 124 -18.67 7.45 19.98
C THR A 124 -19.61 6.64 19.10
N GLN A 125 -19.25 5.39 18.76
CA GLN A 125 -19.94 4.57 17.76
C GLN A 125 -20.12 5.29 16.41
N CYS A 126 -19.23 6.25 16.13
CA CYS A 126 -19.23 7.03 14.90
C CYS A 126 -18.12 6.54 13.98
N HIS A 127 -18.39 6.61 12.68
CA HIS A 127 -17.41 6.21 11.67
C HIS A 127 -16.36 7.30 11.48
N LEU A 128 -15.12 6.87 11.28
CA LEU A 128 -14.05 7.71 10.76
C LEU A 128 -14.41 8.16 9.36
N ARG A 129 -14.34 9.47 9.12
CA ARG A 129 -14.62 10.12 7.85
C ARG A 129 -13.72 11.33 7.66
N TYR A 130 -13.49 11.79 6.44
CA TYR A 130 -13.00 13.15 6.25
C TYR A 130 -14.14 14.16 6.29
N PHE A 131 -13.92 15.28 6.95
CA PHE A 131 -14.83 16.39 6.93
C PHE A 131 -14.80 17.08 5.55
N TYR A 132 -15.97 17.31 4.97
CA TYR A 132 -16.13 18.12 3.76
C TYR A 132 -17.34 19.04 3.92
N ASN A 133 -17.11 20.34 3.85
CA ASN A 133 -18.15 21.36 3.85
C ASN A 133 -17.65 22.58 3.06
N ASP A 134 -18.40 22.96 2.03
CA ASP A 134 -18.07 24.06 1.12
C ASP A 134 -17.89 25.41 1.85
N GLY A 135 -18.51 25.58 3.02
CA GLY A 135 -18.38 26.79 3.86
C GLY A 135 -17.19 26.79 4.83
N TYR A 136 -16.42 25.71 4.91
CA TYR A 136 -15.45 25.45 5.97
C TYR A 136 -14.08 25.06 5.40
N GLY A 137 -13.60 25.84 4.42
CA GLY A 137 -12.43 25.54 3.58
C GLY A 137 -11.26 24.85 4.30
N ASP A 138 -10.81 25.38 5.43
CA ASP A 138 -9.60 24.88 6.11
C ASP A 138 -9.78 23.56 6.88
N ILE A 139 -10.99 23.13 7.25
CA ILE A 139 -11.20 21.80 7.88
C ILE A 139 -11.48 20.71 6.85
N ASN A 140 -11.65 21.09 5.57
CA ASN A 140 -11.85 20.10 4.52
C ASN A 140 -10.67 19.12 4.46
N TYR A 141 -11.03 17.85 4.31
CA TYR A 141 -10.12 16.71 4.28
C TYR A 141 -9.41 16.40 5.60
N VAL A 142 -9.83 16.98 6.74
CA VAL A 142 -9.40 16.53 8.08
C VAL A 142 -10.21 15.31 8.48
N ALA A 143 -9.55 14.30 9.06
CA ALA A 143 -10.21 13.10 9.53
C ALA A 143 -10.95 13.36 10.85
N CYS A 144 -12.21 12.98 10.91
CA CYS A 144 -13.16 13.25 11.99
C CYS A 144 -14.05 12.04 12.23
N VAL A 145 -14.83 12.08 13.32
CA VAL A 145 -15.89 11.12 13.58
C VAL A 145 -17.23 11.83 13.70
N TYR A 146 -18.22 11.34 12.97
CA TYR A 146 -19.60 11.79 13.11
C TYR A 146 -20.57 10.76 12.54
N ALA A 147 -21.79 10.75 13.09
CA ALA A 147 -22.90 10.02 12.52
C ALA A 147 -23.34 10.70 11.22
N HIS A 148 -23.60 9.92 10.18
CA HIS A 148 -24.28 10.40 8.98
C HIS A 148 -25.62 9.67 8.88
N GLU A 149 -26.64 10.31 8.32
CA GLU A 149 -27.87 9.61 7.92
C GLU A 149 -27.55 8.71 6.72
N GLY A 150 -27.40 7.40 6.94
CA GLY A 150 -27.07 6.41 5.90
C GLY A 150 -26.09 5.33 6.36
N ASP A 151 -25.83 4.36 5.48
CA ASP A 151 -25.04 3.15 5.73
C ASP A 151 -23.57 3.27 5.28
N GLY A 152 -23.22 4.23 4.44
CA GLY A 152 -21.87 4.38 3.92
C GLY A 152 -20.92 4.99 4.93
N PHE A 153 -19.76 4.40 5.16
CA PHE A 153 -18.60 4.96 5.87
C PHE A 153 -17.43 5.19 4.91
N ASP A 154 -16.44 5.99 5.31
CA ASP A 154 -15.26 6.18 4.45
C ASP A 154 -14.44 4.90 4.35
N ARG A 155 -14.15 4.52 3.11
CA ARG A 155 -13.43 3.32 2.78
C ARG A 155 -11.99 3.67 2.43
N TYR A 156 -11.08 2.94 3.03
CA TYR A 156 -9.65 3.05 2.78
C TYR A 156 -9.17 1.77 2.13
N GLU A 157 -8.50 1.91 0.98
CA GLU A 157 -7.59 0.88 0.50
C GLU A 157 -6.39 0.85 1.47
N PHE A 158 -6.04 -0.33 1.97
CA PHE A 158 -4.93 -0.49 2.89
C PHE A 158 -3.83 -1.37 2.30
N ALA A 159 -2.58 -1.01 2.61
CA ALA A 159 -1.42 -1.82 2.26
C ALA A 159 -0.40 -1.78 3.39
N ALA A 160 0.50 -2.76 3.43
CA ALA A 160 1.64 -2.72 4.34
C ALA A 160 2.53 -1.53 3.95
N TRP A 161 2.92 -0.72 4.94
CA TRP A 161 3.86 0.37 4.69
C TRP A 161 5.25 -0.20 4.39
N GLU A 162 5.92 0.37 3.39
CA GLU A 162 7.28 0.00 3.00
C GLU A 162 8.17 1.23 2.97
N SER A 163 9.34 1.12 3.58
CA SER A 163 10.31 2.21 3.57
C SER A 163 10.86 2.45 2.17
N TYR A 164 11.35 3.67 1.92
CA TYR A 164 12.04 3.99 0.67
C TYR A 164 13.20 3.03 0.40
N ALA A 165 13.99 2.71 1.43
CA ALA A 165 15.11 1.78 1.32
C ALA A 165 14.66 0.37 0.90
N ASP A 166 13.57 -0.13 1.47
CA ASP A 166 13.02 -1.44 1.11
C ASP A 166 12.48 -1.44 -0.32
N LYS A 167 11.78 -0.38 -0.75
CA LYS A 167 11.32 -0.26 -2.14
C LYS A 167 12.47 -0.21 -3.14
N MET A 168 13.53 0.55 -2.83
CA MET A 168 14.70 0.62 -3.70
C MET A 168 15.45 -0.72 -3.76
N ARG A 169 15.52 -1.45 -2.63
CA ARG A 169 16.10 -2.80 -2.60
C ARG A 169 15.32 -3.74 -3.51
N LYS A 170 13.98 -3.78 -3.40
CA LYS A 170 13.13 -4.60 -4.26
C LYS A 170 13.28 -4.28 -5.75
N LYS A 171 13.27 -3.00 -6.12
CA LYS A 171 13.48 -2.58 -7.52
C LYS A 171 14.82 -3.07 -8.06
N LYS A 172 15.88 -2.95 -7.26
CA LYS A 172 17.21 -3.44 -7.64
C LYS A 172 17.22 -4.96 -7.79
N ASP A 173 16.56 -5.68 -6.89
CA ASP A 173 16.46 -7.15 -6.97
C ASP A 173 15.68 -7.59 -8.22
N GLU A 174 14.60 -6.88 -8.58
CA GLU A 174 13.82 -7.07 -9.81
C GLU A 174 14.63 -6.79 -11.08
N GLU A 175 15.44 -5.73 -11.09
CA GLU A 175 16.36 -5.42 -12.20
C GLU A 175 17.43 -6.52 -12.36
N ILE A 176 18.04 -6.97 -11.27
CA ILE A 176 19.03 -8.06 -11.29
C ILE A 176 18.40 -9.36 -11.81
N GLN A 177 17.17 -9.67 -11.38
CA GLN A 177 16.45 -10.86 -11.85
C GLN A 177 16.19 -10.80 -13.36
N LYS A 178 15.78 -9.63 -13.87
CA LYS A 178 15.53 -9.41 -15.29
C LYS A 178 16.81 -9.51 -16.12
N ASP A 179 17.92 -8.98 -15.62
CA ASP A 179 19.23 -9.12 -16.25
C ASP A 179 19.70 -10.58 -16.28
N GLY A 180 19.47 -11.33 -15.20
CA GLY A 180 19.73 -12.78 -15.14
C GLY A 180 18.91 -13.59 -16.15
N GLU A 181 17.63 -13.27 -16.33
CA GLU A 181 16.77 -13.90 -17.36
C GLU A 181 17.25 -13.59 -18.78
N SER A 182 17.70 -12.35 -19.04
CA SER A 182 18.24 -11.98 -20.36
C SER A 182 19.54 -12.72 -20.69
N LEU A 183 20.44 -12.91 -19.71
CA LEU A 183 21.63 -13.75 -19.85
C LEU A 183 21.26 -15.22 -20.13
N SER A 184 20.17 -15.73 -19.52
CA SER A 184 19.66 -17.07 -19.81
C SER A 184 19.10 -17.17 -21.24
N ALA A 185 18.46 -16.12 -21.75
CA ALA A 185 17.97 -16.08 -23.13
C ALA A 185 19.14 -16.08 -24.13
N ASP A 186 20.22 -15.35 -23.86
CA ASP A 186 21.43 -15.35 -24.68
C ASP A 186 22.09 -16.73 -24.75
N ALA A 187 22.08 -17.49 -23.64
CA ALA A 187 22.56 -18.87 -23.63
C ALA A 187 21.72 -19.79 -24.52
N MET A 188 20.38 -19.64 -24.51
CA MET A 188 19.50 -20.39 -25.42
C MET A 188 19.73 -20.01 -26.90
N VAL A 189 19.96 -18.73 -27.20
CA VAL A 189 20.28 -18.27 -28.56
C VAL A 189 21.62 -18.83 -29.04
N ALA A 190 22.62 -18.96 -28.15
CA ALA A 190 23.89 -19.55 -28.49
C ALA A 190 23.76 -21.05 -28.85
N ASP A 191 22.92 -21.79 -28.14
CA ASP A 191 22.67 -23.21 -28.42
C ASP A 191 21.93 -23.39 -29.76
N LEU A 192 20.90 -22.58 -30.02
CA LEU A 192 20.22 -22.57 -31.32
C LEU A 192 21.16 -22.24 -32.49
N ARG A 193 22.11 -21.32 -32.31
CA ARG A 193 23.12 -21.01 -33.33
C ARG A 193 24.02 -22.20 -33.63
N LYS A 194 24.35 -22.99 -32.61
CA LYS A 194 25.15 -24.21 -32.76
C LYS A 194 24.37 -25.27 -33.54
N ASP A 195 23.11 -25.47 -33.21
CA ASP A 195 22.23 -26.41 -33.92
C ASP A 195 22.07 -26.02 -35.40
N ILE A 196 21.87 -24.73 -35.69
CA ILE A 196 21.80 -24.22 -37.07
C ILE A 196 23.12 -24.47 -37.82
N ALA A 197 24.26 -24.24 -37.17
CA ALA A 197 25.56 -24.48 -37.79
C ALA A 197 25.77 -25.96 -38.13
N GLU A 198 25.33 -26.87 -37.26
CA GLU A 198 25.39 -28.31 -37.49
C GLU A 198 24.46 -28.75 -38.63
N GLN A 199 23.23 -28.25 -38.66
CA GLN A 199 22.30 -28.50 -39.77
C GLN A 199 22.85 -28.01 -41.11
N ASN A 200 23.46 -26.81 -41.14
CA ASN A 200 24.07 -26.28 -42.36
C ASN A 200 25.26 -27.13 -42.82
N ALA A 201 26.09 -27.63 -41.90
CA ALA A 201 27.19 -28.53 -42.25
C ALA A 201 26.70 -29.86 -42.85
N GLN A 202 25.63 -30.43 -42.30
CA GLN A 202 24.98 -31.62 -42.86
C GLN A 202 24.39 -31.35 -44.25
N LEU A 203 23.77 -30.19 -44.45
CA LEU A 203 23.21 -29.78 -45.74
C LEU A 203 24.29 -29.63 -46.82
N GLU A 204 25.42 -28.98 -46.49
CA GLU A 204 26.57 -28.87 -47.40
C GLU A 204 27.17 -30.24 -47.76
N ALA A 205 27.26 -31.15 -46.79
CA ALA A 205 27.70 -32.52 -47.05
C ALA A 205 26.76 -33.24 -48.02
N ALA A 206 25.44 -33.11 -47.83
CA ALA A 206 24.43 -33.68 -48.72
C ALA A 206 24.51 -33.08 -50.13
N TYR A 207 24.70 -31.75 -50.28
CA TYR A 207 24.89 -31.12 -51.58
C TYR A 207 26.13 -31.63 -52.31
N LYS A 208 27.24 -31.84 -51.58
CA LYS A 208 28.47 -32.39 -52.13
C LYS A 208 28.27 -33.83 -52.61
N GLU A 209 27.54 -34.64 -51.86
CA GLU A 209 27.20 -36.02 -52.24
C GLU A 209 26.33 -36.05 -53.51
N ILE A 210 25.29 -35.21 -53.59
CA ILE A 210 24.46 -35.05 -54.79
C ILE A 210 25.31 -34.66 -56.00
N ALA A 211 26.27 -33.74 -55.83
CA ALA A 211 27.17 -33.33 -56.91
C ALA A 211 28.06 -34.48 -57.39
N THR A 212 28.60 -35.30 -56.47
CA THR A 212 29.39 -36.49 -56.83
C THR A 212 28.57 -37.54 -57.57
N LEU A 213 27.32 -37.78 -57.15
CA LEU A 213 26.41 -38.70 -57.83
C LEU A 213 26.04 -38.22 -59.23
N LYS A 214 25.81 -36.91 -59.42
CA LYS A 214 25.58 -36.32 -60.74
C LYS A 214 26.80 -36.45 -61.66
N ALA A 215 28.00 -36.24 -61.14
CA ALA A 215 29.23 -36.40 -61.92
C ALA A 215 29.45 -37.86 -62.34
N ALA A 216 29.11 -38.83 -61.48
CA ALA A 216 29.17 -40.25 -61.80
C ALA A 216 28.12 -40.68 -62.85
N ALA A 217 26.96 -40.02 -62.88
CA ALA A 217 25.88 -40.31 -63.83
C ALA A 217 26.03 -39.61 -65.20
N GLY A 218 26.88 -38.58 -65.31
CA GLY A 218 27.11 -37.82 -66.55
C GLY A 218 28.33 -38.25 -67.38
N GLY A 219 28.97 -39.36 -67.00
CA GLY A 219 30.07 -39.96 -67.75
C GLY A 219 29.59 -41.08 -68.68
N GLU A 220 28.93 -40.72 -69.78
CA GLU A 220 28.78 -41.51 -71.02
C GLU A 220 28.86 -40.58 -72.24
#